data_AF-A0A1G2F228-F1
#
_entry.id   AF-A0A1G2F228-F1
#
_cell.length_a   1.000
_cell.length_b   1.000
_cell.length_c   1.000
_cell.angle_alpha   90.00
_cell.angle_beta   90.00
_cell.angle_gamma   90.00
#
_symmetry.space_group_name_H-M   'P 1'
#
loop_
_entity.id
_entity.type
_entity.pdbx_description
1 polymer ?
#
loop_
_entity_poly.entity_id
_entity_poly.type
_entity_poly.pdbx_seq_one_letter_code
_entity_poly.pdbx_strand_id
1 'polypeptide(L)'
;MDKPFDYAQDKPQFFNKKKELPRGADVIDAFSRSLEELFFVRNPRFKKGMPGADEALAKFMNEDAKVINGVYVYYPWMGKTVYLPEEKIYFELRTARNKNIINKEEQDKYRGVKIGIAGMSVGSNVASTLALTGGPKSMRLADFDEIEATNLNRIRAGAISIGQSKAIFFAQNIYELDPWAELEIYDKGINKDNIEDFIKGLDVFIDEMDSIDLKVRSRFICKKHKIPVLMATDNGDNVIFDVERYDENPELAIFNGRVEITEEELGNLKTFRDWIKIAARIVGAEVQTPRLLASILELGKTIAGVPQIGSAASMAGACVSYAVRKIAVGDKLPSGRYDINLDEKMTFGYNTPEGIKKREEHLADFLSKFGK
;
A
#
# COMPACT_ATOMS: atom_id res chain seq x y z
N MET A 1 18.58 26.80 -7.56
CA MET A 1 19.51 25.68 -7.24
C MET A 1 18.87 24.95 -6.08
N ASP A 2 18.00 24.00 -6.40
CA ASP A 2 17.32 23.18 -5.41
C ASP A 2 18.35 22.27 -4.77
N LYS A 3 18.41 22.28 -3.44
CA LYS A 3 19.25 21.32 -2.72
C LYS A 3 18.73 19.91 -3.05
N PRO A 4 19.61 18.94 -3.33
CA PRO A 4 19.20 17.55 -3.37
C PRO A 4 18.56 17.17 -2.02
N PHE A 5 17.48 16.40 -2.07
CA PHE A 5 16.76 15.90 -0.91
C PHE A 5 17.73 15.19 0.05
N ASP A 6 17.85 15.69 1.29
CA ASP A 6 18.70 15.07 2.31
C ASP A 6 17.89 14.00 3.07
N TYR A 7 17.96 12.78 2.56
CA TYR A 7 17.41 11.57 3.16
C TYR A 7 17.73 11.38 4.66
N ALA A 8 18.72 12.08 5.23
CA ALA A 8 19.04 11.97 6.65
C ALA A 8 17.99 12.62 7.58
N GLN A 9 17.18 13.57 7.09
CA GLN A 9 16.10 14.19 7.87
C GLN A 9 14.77 13.44 7.77
N ASP A 10 14.60 12.59 6.75
CA ASP A 10 13.33 11.89 6.47
C ASP A 10 13.33 10.42 6.88
N LYS A 11 14.36 9.96 7.62
CA LYS A 11 14.46 8.60 8.16
C LYS A 11 14.74 8.58 9.66
N PRO A 12 14.32 7.51 10.36
CA PRO A 12 14.67 7.33 11.76
C PRO A 12 16.18 7.27 11.98
N GLN A 13 16.63 7.83 13.10
CA GLN A 13 18.01 7.78 13.56
C GLN A 13 18.09 6.93 14.83
N PHE A 14 19.03 5.99 14.86
CA PHE A 14 19.16 5.02 15.94
C PHE A 14 20.34 5.36 16.84
N PHE A 15 20.11 5.33 18.16
CA PHE A 15 21.13 5.60 19.17
C PHE A 15 21.11 4.52 20.26
N ASN A 16 22.29 4.12 20.72
CA ASN A 16 22.43 3.13 21.78
C ASN A 16 22.39 3.77 23.17
N LYS A 17 22.70 5.08 23.27
CA LYS A 17 22.75 5.79 24.56
C LYS A 17 21.97 7.08 24.48
N LYS A 18 21.19 7.37 25.52
CA LYS A 18 20.40 8.61 25.66
C LYS A 18 21.22 9.89 25.45
N LYS A 19 22.49 9.89 25.86
CA LYS A 19 23.40 11.05 25.74
C LYS A 19 23.79 11.39 24.29
N GLU A 20 23.55 10.48 23.34
CA GLU A 20 23.84 10.65 21.92
C GLU A 20 22.68 11.34 21.19
N LEU A 21 21.52 11.49 21.85
CA LEU A 21 20.33 12.09 21.26
C LEU A 21 20.51 13.58 20.96
N PRO A 22 19.84 14.10 19.91
CA PRO A 22 19.75 15.54 19.66
C PRO A 22 19.25 16.31 20.89
N ARG A 23 19.81 17.50 21.13
CA ARG A 23 19.41 18.35 22.27
C ARG A 23 17.92 18.70 22.18
N GLY A 24 17.20 18.52 23.28
CA GLY A 24 15.78 18.87 23.38
C GLY A 24 14.81 17.82 22.84
N ALA A 25 15.29 16.63 22.44
CA ALA A 25 14.41 15.53 22.00
C ALA A 25 13.55 15.02 23.17
N ASP A 26 12.23 15.06 22.99
CA ASP A 26 11.27 14.43 23.91
C ASP A 26 11.40 12.90 23.80
N VAL A 27 11.44 12.20 24.93
CA VAL A 27 11.69 10.75 24.98
C VAL A 27 10.47 10.02 25.53
N ILE A 28 9.86 9.20 24.68
CA ILE A 28 8.81 8.27 25.05
C ILE A 28 9.47 6.93 25.43
N ASP A 29 9.37 6.53 26.70
CA ASP A 29 9.82 5.19 27.13
C ASP A 29 8.73 4.14 26.81
N ALA A 30 8.85 3.52 25.63
CA ALA A 30 8.02 2.39 25.23
C ALA A 30 8.68 1.05 25.60
N PHE A 31 9.99 0.99 25.80
CA PHE A 31 10.76 -0.21 26.08
C PHE A 31 10.26 -0.95 27.33
N SER A 32 10.11 -0.22 28.44
CA SER A 32 9.63 -0.81 29.70
C SER A 32 8.26 -1.46 29.53
N ARG A 33 7.34 -0.79 28.82
CA ARG A 33 6.00 -1.31 28.51
C ARG A 33 6.05 -2.50 27.54
N SER A 34 6.92 -2.43 26.53
CA SER A 34 7.13 -3.51 25.57
C SER A 34 7.65 -4.80 26.23
N LEU A 35 8.50 -4.70 27.26
CA LEU A 35 8.95 -5.87 28.02
C LEU A 35 7.82 -6.53 28.80
N GLU A 36 6.94 -5.73 29.43
CA GLU A 36 5.73 -6.26 30.07
C GLU A 36 4.82 -6.97 29.06
N GLU A 37 4.59 -6.34 27.90
CA GLU A 37 3.80 -6.96 26.82
C GLU A 37 4.42 -8.24 26.30
N LEU A 38 5.76 -8.27 26.15
CA LEU A 38 6.50 -9.44 25.68
C LEU A 38 6.33 -10.63 26.61
N PHE A 39 6.32 -10.39 27.93
CA PHE A 39 6.03 -11.44 28.91
C PHE A 39 4.68 -12.10 28.63
N PHE A 40 3.61 -11.33 28.44
CA PHE A 40 2.28 -11.87 28.17
C PHE A 40 2.18 -12.53 26.79
N VAL A 41 2.91 -12.02 25.79
CA VAL A 41 3.03 -12.65 24.46
C VAL A 41 3.65 -14.04 24.57
N ARG A 42 4.75 -14.19 25.32
CA ARG A 42 5.48 -15.46 25.50
C ARG A 42 4.85 -16.37 26.53
N ASN A 43 4.01 -15.84 27.42
CA ASN A 43 3.33 -16.58 28.48
C ASN A 43 1.80 -16.37 28.41
N PRO A 44 1.12 -16.81 27.33
CA PRO A 44 -0.29 -16.52 27.10
C PRO A 44 -1.25 -17.14 28.12
N ARG A 45 -0.75 -18.00 29.02
CA ARG A 45 -1.47 -18.51 30.19
C ARG A 45 -1.79 -17.42 31.22
N PHE A 46 -1.02 -16.33 31.24
CA PHE A 46 -1.22 -15.21 32.14
C PHE A 46 -1.96 -14.07 31.44
N LYS A 47 -2.77 -13.34 32.21
CA LYS A 47 -3.31 -12.03 31.84
C LYS A 47 -3.08 -11.05 32.98
N LYS A 48 -3.05 -9.75 32.66
CA LYS A 48 -2.90 -8.70 33.67
C LYS A 48 -3.99 -8.83 34.73
N GLY A 49 -3.58 -8.83 36.01
CA GLY A 49 -4.47 -9.00 37.16
C GLY A 49 -4.86 -10.44 37.50
N MET A 50 -4.36 -11.46 36.79
CA MET A 50 -4.55 -12.86 37.20
C MET A 50 -3.63 -13.25 38.37
N PRO A 51 -4.07 -14.14 39.29
CA PRO A 51 -3.22 -14.67 40.33
C PRO A 51 -1.91 -15.26 39.78
N GLY A 52 -0.78 -14.91 40.38
CA GLY A 52 0.55 -15.36 39.98
C GLY A 52 1.13 -14.68 38.73
N ALA A 53 0.37 -13.84 38.02
CA ALA A 53 0.87 -13.12 36.85
C ALA A 53 1.94 -12.09 37.23
N ASP A 54 1.74 -11.34 38.32
CA ASP A 54 2.67 -10.29 38.77
C ASP A 54 3.99 -10.89 39.27
N GLU A 55 3.95 -12.02 39.99
CA GLU A 55 5.15 -12.73 40.44
C GLU A 55 5.93 -13.29 39.24
N ALA A 56 5.24 -13.91 38.28
CA ALA A 56 5.86 -14.45 37.07
C ALA A 56 6.44 -13.34 36.18
N LEU A 57 5.75 -12.20 36.07
CA LEU A 57 6.25 -11.01 35.37
C LEU A 57 7.49 -10.46 36.09
N ALA A 58 7.46 -10.31 37.41
CA ALA A 58 8.60 -9.84 38.18
C ALA A 58 9.82 -10.77 38.00
N LYS A 59 9.62 -12.08 37.94
CA LYS A 59 10.67 -13.05 37.62
C LYS A 59 11.24 -12.82 36.22
N PHE A 60 10.37 -12.75 35.20
CA PHE A 60 10.78 -12.46 33.82
C PHE A 60 11.59 -11.16 33.71
N MET A 61 11.16 -10.10 34.39
CA MET A 61 11.86 -8.81 34.39
C MET A 61 13.25 -8.89 35.05
N ASN A 62 13.42 -9.72 36.07
CA ASN A 62 14.68 -9.89 36.79
C ASN A 62 15.65 -10.88 36.13
N GLU A 63 15.18 -11.69 35.19
CA GLU A 63 15.92 -12.74 34.51
C GLU A 63 15.95 -12.49 32.99
N ASP A 64 14.95 -12.96 32.27
CA ASP A 64 14.88 -12.96 30.81
C ASP A 64 14.96 -11.57 30.18
N ALA A 65 14.37 -10.55 30.80
CA ALA A 65 14.33 -9.21 30.23
C ALA A 65 15.71 -8.50 30.28
N LYS A 66 16.63 -8.92 31.16
CA LYS A 66 17.94 -8.26 31.34
C LYS A 66 18.86 -8.38 30.14
N VAL A 67 18.66 -9.39 29.29
CA VAL A 67 19.47 -9.60 28.08
C VAL A 67 18.88 -8.90 26.86
N ILE A 68 17.68 -8.33 26.96
CA ILE A 68 17.03 -7.58 25.89
C ILE A 68 17.55 -6.15 25.90
N ASN A 69 18.08 -5.70 24.76
CA ASN A 69 18.56 -4.35 24.62
C ASN A 69 17.46 -3.42 24.10
N GLY A 70 17.47 -2.19 24.61
CA GLY A 70 16.68 -1.11 24.06
C GLY A 70 17.52 -0.25 23.12
N VAL A 71 16.85 0.37 22.16
CA VAL A 71 17.40 1.33 21.20
C VAL A 71 16.55 2.59 21.21
N TYR A 72 17.20 3.74 21.13
CA TYR A 72 16.51 5.01 20.97
C TYR A 72 16.31 5.28 19.47
N VAL A 73 15.06 5.41 19.05
CA VAL A 73 14.67 5.75 17.69
C VAL A 73 14.22 7.20 17.67
N TYR A 74 14.99 8.08 17.06
CA TYR A 74 14.65 9.49 16.86
C TYR A 74 14.01 9.69 15.49
N TYR A 75 12.88 10.39 15.47
CA TYR A 75 12.10 10.75 14.30
C TYR A 75 12.27 12.25 14.03
N PRO A 76 13.16 12.66 13.10
CA PRO A 76 13.53 14.07 12.96
C PRO A 76 12.35 14.97 12.58
N TRP A 77 11.41 14.50 11.75
CA TRP A 77 10.23 15.24 11.32
C TRP A 77 9.24 15.56 12.47
N MET A 78 9.28 14.77 13.55
CA MET A 78 8.48 15.03 14.75
C MET A 78 9.28 15.70 15.87
N GLY A 79 10.62 15.68 15.80
CA GLY A 79 11.47 16.05 16.93
C GLY A 79 11.30 15.14 18.15
N LYS A 80 10.88 13.88 17.95
CA LYS A 80 10.56 12.93 19.03
C LYS A 80 11.47 11.71 19.01
N THR A 81 11.77 11.18 20.18
CA THR A 81 12.47 9.91 20.37
C THR A 81 11.56 8.90 21.05
N VAL A 82 11.58 7.66 20.58
CA VAL A 82 10.95 6.52 21.26
C VAL A 82 12.04 5.52 21.65
N TYR A 83 12.12 5.18 22.93
CA TYR A 83 12.97 4.09 23.40
C TYR A 83 12.21 2.78 23.23
N LEU A 84 12.70 1.91 22.35
CA LEU A 84 12.05 0.67 21.89
C LEU A 84 12.96 -0.53 22.11
N PRO A 85 12.44 -1.77 22.15
CA PRO A 85 13.30 -2.93 22.07
C PRO A 85 13.92 -3.05 20.67
N GLU A 86 14.99 -3.83 20.54
CA GLU A 86 15.60 -4.12 19.24
C GLU A 86 14.63 -4.74 18.21
N GLU A 87 14.97 -4.64 16.92
CA GLU A 87 14.10 -4.98 15.78
C GLU A 87 13.36 -6.31 15.95
N LYS A 88 14.10 -7.37 16.31
CA LYS A 88 13.55 -8.72 16.41
C LYS A 88 12.44 -8.81 17.46
N ILE A 89 12.64 -8.18 18.61
CA ILE A 89 11.67 -8.19 19.72
C ILE A 89 10.50 -7.27 19.41
N TYR A 90 10.77 -6.09 18.83
CA TYR A 90 9.71 -5.18 18.39
C TYR A 90 8.79 -5.84 17.36
N PHE A 91 9.38 -6.52 16.38
CA PHE A 91 8.64 -7.24 15.35
C PHE A 91 7.83 -8.41 15.93
N GLU A 92 8.42 -9.20 16.84
CA GLU A 92 7.71 -10.27 17.57
C GLU A 92 6.45 -9.74 18.28
N LEU A 93 6.56 -8.60 18.97
CA LEU A 93 5.42 -7.97 19.63
C LEU A 93 4.32 -7.60 18.64
N ARG A 94 4.68 -6.95 17.53
CA ARG A 94 3.72 -6.51 16.50
C ARG A 94 2.98 -7.67 15.83
N THR A 95 3.65 -8.82 15.64
CA THR A 95 3.07 -10.00 14.98
C THR A 95 2.67 -11.12 15.95
N ALA A 96 2.63 -10.84 17.26
CA ALA A 96 2.36 -11.87 18.25
C ALA A 96 0.95 -12.48 18.11
N ARG A 97 -0.04 -11.63 17.82
CA ARG A 97 -1.47 -12.01 17.82
C ARG A 97 -1.94 -12.66 16.53
N ASN A 98 -1.21 -12.49 15.43
CA ASN A 98 -1.57 -13.04 14.12
C ASN A 98 -0.76 -14.29 13.74
N LYS A 99 0.05 -14.85 14.65
CA LYS A 99 0.97 -15.99 14.41
C LYS A 99 0.36 -17.30 13.86
N ASN A 100 -0.97 -17.44 13.85
CA ASN A 100 -1.67 -18.57 13.24
C ASN A 100 -2.43 -18.17 11.96
N ILE A 101 -2.58 -16.86 11.70
CA ILE A 101 -3.14 -16.30 10.46
C ILE A 101 -2.03 -16.10 9.43
N ILE A 102 -0.85 -15.66 9.91
CA ILE A 102 0.41 -15.62 9.19
C ILE A 102 1.40 -16.31 10.12
N ASN A 103 1.76 -17.55 9.81
CA ASN A 103 2.69 -18.30 10.64
C ASN A 103 4.12 -17.73 10.55
N LYS A 104 5.01 -18.18 11.44
CA LYS A 104 6.38 -17.63 11.49
C LYS A 104 7.11 -17.74 10.15
N GLU A 105 7.02 -18.88 9.47
CA GLU A 105 7.70 -19.09 8.19
C GLU A 105 7.11 -18.18 7.10
N GLU A 106 5.78 -18.08 7.05
CA GLU A 106 5.08 -17.18 6.14
C GLU A 106 5.44 -15.71 6.41
N GLN A 107 5.52 -15.30 7.68
CA GLN A 107 5.87 -13.95 8.08
C GLN A 107 7.32 -13.61 7.70
N ASP A 108 8.25 -14.55 7.89
CA ASP A 108 9.65 -14.37 7.52
C ASP A 108 9.80 -14.21 5.98
N LYS A 109 9.08 -15.03 5.19
CA LYS A 109 9.02 -14.87 3.72
C LYS A 109 8.37 -13.54 3.32
N TYR A 110 7.23 -13.22 3.92
CA TYR A 110 6.48 -12.00 3.62
C TYR A 110 7.27 -10.72 3.93
N ARG A 111 8.03 -10.71 5.03
CA ARG A 111 8.94 -9.61 5.40
C ARG A 111 10.14 -9.49 4.44
N GLY A 112 10.61 -10.61 3.89
CA GLY A 112 11.76 -10.67 3.00
C GLY A 112 11.52 -10.21 1.56
N VAL A 113 10.26 -10.08 1.13
CA VAL A 113 9.90 -9.60 -0.20
C VAL A 113 10.32 -8.14 -0.39
N LYS A 114 10.78 -7.80 -1.60
CA LYS A 114 11.05 -6.44 -2.05
C LYS A 114 9.93 -5.96 -2.94
N ILE A 115 9.32 -4.83 -2.60
CA ILE A 115 8.20 -4.27 -3.36
C ILE A 115 8.52 -2.88 -3.87
N GLY A 116 7.85 -2.48 -4.96
CA GLY A 116 7.82 -1.10 -5.42
C GLY A 116 6.40 -0.66 -5.68
N ILE A 117 6.02 0.49 -5.13
CA ILE A 117 4.69 1.07 -5.27
C ILE A 117 4.83 2.40 -6.00
N ALA A 118 4.24 2.49 -7.20
CA ALA A 118 4.21 3.72 -7.97
C ALA A 118 2.80 4.33 -7.91
N GLY A 119 2.70 5.54 -7.34
CA GLY A 119 1.46 6.21 -6.96
C GLY A 119 1.14 6.05 -5.48
N MET A 120 1.00 7.16 -4.75
CA MET A 120 0.77 7.24 -3.30
C MET A 120 -0.61 7.81 -2.94
N SER A 121 -1.54 7.86 -3.90
CA SER A 121 -2.97 8.04 -3.59
C SER A 121 -3.55 6.73 -3.03
N VAL A 122 -4.12 5.86 -3.87
CA VAL A 122 -4.59 4.53 -3.44
C VAL A 122 -3.42 3.69 -2.91
N GLY A 123 -2.25 3.78 -3.54
CA GLY A 123 -1.05 3.07 -3.11
C GLY A 123 -0.55 3.42 -1.70
N SER A 124 -0.93 4.56 -1.10
CA SER A 124 -0.64 4.83 0.31
C SER A 124 -1.36 3.88 1.26
N ASN A 125 -2.60 3.49 0.92
CA ASN A 125 -3.37 2.51 1.69
C ASN A 125 -2.76 1.11 1.54
N VAL A 126 -2.20 0.80 0.37
CA VAL A 126 -1.42 -0.43 0.14
C VAL A 126 -0.16 -0.43 1.01
N ALA A 127 0.68 0.60 0.92
CA ALA A 127 1.91 0.72 1.70
C ALA A 127 1.64 0.64 3.21
N SER A 128 0.61 1.36 3.68
CA SER A 128 0.19 1.34 5.09
C SER A 128 -0.29 -0.04 5.53
N THR A 129 -1.12 -0.72 4.72
CA THR A 129 -1.63 -2.06 5.05
C THR A 129 -0.53 -3.11 5.06
N LEU A 130 0.42 -3.02 4.12
CA LEU A 130 1.61 -3.87 4.08
C LEU A 130 2.46 -3.68 5.34
N ALA A 131 2.73 -2.43 5.72
CA ALA A 131 3.45 -2.13 6.95
C ALA A 131 2.71 -2.65 8.18
N LEU A 132 1.39 -2.41 8.31
CA LEU A 132 0.57 -2.83 9.45
C LEU A 132 0.57 -4.35 9.66
N THR A 133 0.56 -5.13 8.59
CA THR A 133 0.53 -6.60 8.62
C THR A 133 1.92 -7.24 8.82
N GLY A 134 2.96 -6.43 9.05
CA GLY A 134 4.34 -6.89 9.24
C GLY A 134 4.99 -7.37 7.95
N GLY A 135 4.51 -6.89 6.81
CA GLY A 135 4.96 -7.29 5.47
C GLY A 135 6.36 -6.81 5.10
N PRO A 136 6.61 -6.57 3.79
CA PRO A 136 7.91 -6.25 3.24
C PRO A 136 8.70 -5.22 4.05
N LYS A 137 9.93 -5.57 4.44
CA LYS A 137 10.85 -4.59 5.06
C LYS A 137 11.40 -3.62 4.02
N SER A 138 11.66 -4.11 2.80
CA SER A 138 12.26 -3.34 1.71
C SER A 138 11.19 -2.86 0.74
N MET A 139 11.01 -1.55 0.62
CA MET A 139 10.01 -0.94 -0.26
C MET A 139 10.59 0.22 -1.06
N ARG A 140 10.15 0.37 -2.31
CA ARG A 140 10.34 1.59 -3.10
C ARG A 140 9.02 2.33 -3.22
N LEU A 141 9.01 3.63 -2.96
CA LEU A 141 7.81 4.46 -3.04
C LEU A 141 8.01 5.58 -4.06
N ALA A 142 7.10 5.73 -5.01
CA ALA A 142 7.17 6.80 -6.01
C ALA A 142 5.87 7.59 -6.07
N ASP A 143 5.96 8.91 -5.95
CA ASP A 143 4.89 9.87 -6.24
C ASP A 143 5.53 11.25 -6.40
N PHE A 144 5.05 12.04 -7.35
CA PHE A 144 5.56 13.40 -7.61
C PHE A 144 4.66 14.50 -7.06
N ASP A 145 3.46 14.16 -6.58
CA ASP A 145 2.50 15.10 -6.06
C ASP A 145 2.73 15.44 -4.58
N GLU A 146 2.18 16.59 -4.20
CA GLU A 146 1.97 16.97 -2.81
C GLU A 146 0.56 16.59 -2.36
N ILE A 147 0.37 16.51 -1.04
CA ILE A 147 -0.93 16.28 -0.43
C ILE A 147 -1.82 17.50 -0.63
N GLU A 148 -2.98 17.29 -1.23
CA GLU A 148 -4.03 18.31 -1.37
C GLU A 148 -5.23 18.01 -0.48
N ALA A 149 -6.02 19.05 -0.15
CA ALA A 149 -7.29 18.88 0.57
C ALA A 149 -8.26 17.92 -0.14
N THR A 150 -8.24 17.92 -1.48
CA THR A 150 -9.03 17.03 -2.34
C THR A 150 -8.64 15.55 -2.19
N ASN A 151 -7.47 15.26 -1.60
CA ASN A 151 -6.99 13.89 -1.40
C ASN A 151 -7.42 13.30 -0.05
N LEU A 152 -7.76 14.15 0.92
CA LEU A 152 -8.07 13.74 2.30
C LEU A 152 -9.36 12.90 2.43
N ASN A 153 -10.11 12.74 1.34
CA ASN A 153 -11.26 11.84 1.27
C ASN A 153 -10.87 10.36 1.09
N ARG A 154 -9.61 10.06 0.73
CA ARG A 154 -9.16 8.70 0.39
C ARG A 154 -7.75 8.33 0.86
N ILE A 155 -6.90 9.31 1.15
CA ILE A 155 -5.60 9.08 1.76
C ILE A 155 -5.68 9.31 3.27
N ARG A 156 -4.91 8.55 4.05
CA ARG A 156 -4.88 8.67 5.52
C ARG A 156 -3.88 9.74 5.95
N ALA A 157 -4.22 11.01 5.72
CA ALA A 157 -3.45 12.17 6.15
C ALA A 157 -4.33 13.18 6.91
N GLY A 158 -3.70 14.02 7.74
CA GLY A 158 -4.38 15.14 8.40
C GLY A 158 -4.26 16.44 7.60
N ALA A 159 -5.15 17.42 7.85
CA ALA A 159 -5.10 18.73 7.20
C ALA A 159 -3.76 19.48 7.38
N ILE A 160 -3.02 19.19 8.45
CA ILE A 160 -1.68 19.72 8.72
C ILE A 160 -0.61 19.25 7.72
N SER A 161 -0.91 18.25 6.90
CA SER A 161 0.02 17.62 5.96
C SER A 161 -0.12 18.18 4.54
N ILE A 162 -1.08 19.10 4.31
CA ILE A 162 -1.29 19.72 2.99
C ILE A 162 -0.01 20.45 2.55
N GLY A 163 0.39 20.24 1.30
CA GLY A 163 1.63 20.78 0.71
C GLY A 163 2.89 19.95 1.00
N GLN A 164 2.78 18.82 1.72
CA GLN A 164 3.88 17.88 1.87
C GLN A 164 3.90 16.88 0.71
N SER A 165 5.09 16.46 0.27
CA SER A 165 5.21 15.37 -0.72
C SER A 165 4.51 14.10 -0.22
N LYS A 166 3.66 13.50 -1.05
CA LYS A 166 2.97 12.25 -0.72
C LYS A 166 3.96 11.12 -0.42
N ALA A 167 5.00 10.98 -1.26
CA ALA A 167 5.99 9.91 -1.12
C ALA A 167 6.72 9.97 0.22
N ILE A 168 7.12 11.17 0.65
CA ILE A 168 7.84 11.36 1.92
C ILE A 168 6.92 11.23 3.11
N PHE A 169 5.73 11.84 3.06
CA PHE A 169 4.76 11.72 4.14
C PHE A 169 4.42 10.25 4.44
N PHE A 170 4.14 9.45 3.40
CA PHE A 170 3.82 8.04 3.61
C PHE A 170 5.04 7.19 3.98
N ALA A 171 6.25 7.56 3.55
CA ALA A 171 7.47 6.94 4.08
C ALA A 171 7.63 7.16 5.59
N GLN A 172 7.42 8.40 6.07
CA GLN A 172 7.43 8.73 7.49
C GLN A 172 6.37 7.94 8.27
N ASN A 173 5.16 7.80 7.72
CA ASN A 173 4.09 6.97 8.32
C ASN A 173 4.50 5.49 8.43
N ILE A 174 5.19 4.94 7.42
CA ILE A 174 5.71 3.57 7.48
C ILE A 174 6.78 3.45 8.56
N TYR A 175 7.71 4.41 8.65
CA TYR A 175 8.75 4.42 9.69
C TYR A 175 8.18 4.54 11.12
N GLU A 176 7.08 5.26 11.29
CA GLU A 176 6.37 5.34 12.57
C GLU A 176 5.78 3.98 12.99
N LEU A 177 5.44 3.11 12.03
CA LEU A 177 4.98 1.74 12.29
C LEU A 177 6.14 0.75 12.41
N ASP A 178 7.08 0.76 11.47
CA ASP A 178 8.29 -0.08 11.44
C ASP A 178 9.52 0.81 11.29
N PRO A 179 10.19 1.18 12.40
CA PRO A 179 11.39 2.00 12.37
C PRO A 179 12.50 1.42 11.50
N TRP A 180 12.54 0.09 11.37
CA TRP A 180 13.57 -0.65 10.66
C TRP A 180 13.23 -0.87 9.19
N ALA A 181 12.13 -0.32 8.67
CA ALA A 181 11.83 -0.38 7.24
C ALA A 181 13.02 0.16 6.40
N GLU A 182 13.20 -0.41 5.22
CA GLU A 182 14.26 -0.06 4.26
C GLU A 182 13.58 0.57 3.04
N LEU A 183 13.44 1.90 3.06
CA LEU A 183 12.70 2.64 2.04
C LEU A 183 13.62 3.36 1.06
N GLU A 184 13.38 3.20 -0.24
CA GLU A 184 13.91 4.05 -1.30
C GLU A 184 12.79 4.96 -1.84
N ILE A 185 13.02 6.28 -1.90
CA ILE A 185 11.96 7.25 -2.17
C ILE A 185 12.20 7.97 -3.51
N TYR A 186 11.24 7.89 -4.41
CA TYR A 186 11.23 8.58 -5.68
C TYR A 186 10.21 9.72 -5.57
N ASP A 187 10.56 10.78 -4.85
CA ASP A 187 9.69 11.94 -4.51
C ASP A 187 9.39 12.84 -5.73
N LYS A 188 10.09 12.61 -6.85
CA LYS A 188 9.81 13.18 -8.17
C LYS A 188 9.09 12.20 -9.09
N GLY A 189 8.55 11.12 -8.52
CA GLY A 189 7.88 10.05 -9.24
C GLY A 189 8.82 9.24 -10.14
N ILE A 190 8.20 8.41 -10.98
CA ILE A 190 8.89 7.64 -12.01
C ILE A 190 8.57 8.19 -13.40
N ASN A 191 9.52 8.06 -14.31
CA ASN A 191 9.45 8.54 -15.68
C ASN A 191 10.16 7.54 -16.63
N LYS A 192 10.27 7.91 -17.90
CA LYS A 192 10.85 7.03 -18.93
C LYS A 192 12.34 6.71 -18.70
N ASP A 193 13.05 7.51 -17.94
CA ASP A 193 14.49 7.34 -17.75
C ASP A 193 14.81 6.50 -16.51
N ASN A 194 13.97 6.56 -15.45
CA ASN A 194 14.25 5.88 -14.18
C ASN A 194 13.36 4.66 -13.86
N ILE A 195 12.28 4.42 -14.63
CA ILE A 195 11.31 3.36 -14.31
C ILE A 195 11.91 1.95 -14.33
N GLU A 196 12.90 1.68 -15.19
CA GLU A 196 13.57 0.38 -15.20
C GLU A 196 14.39 0.17 -13.93
N ASP A 197 15.10 1.19 -13.46
CA ASP A 197 15.84 1.13 -12.19
C ASP A 197 14.91 0.99 -10.99
N PHE A 198 13.75 1.66 -11.02
CA PHE A 198 12.71 1.49 -9.99
C PHE A 198 12.20 0.05 -9.92
N ILE A 199 11.98 -0.60 -11.07
CA ILE A 199 11.38 -1.94 -11.12
C ILE A 199 12.41 -3.06 -10.90
N LYS A 200 13.65 -2.88 -11.37
CA LYS A 200 14.65 -3.95 -11.37
C LYS A 200 14.97 -4.40 -9.94
N GLY A 201 14.89 -5.72 -9.72
CA GLY A 201 15.22 -6.37 -8.45
C GLY A 201 14.08 -6.38 -7.43
N LEU A 202 12.88 -5.93 -7.80
CA LEU A 202 11.66 -6.14 -7.04
C LEU A 202 11.17 -7.59 -7.21
N ASP A 203 10.52 -8.09 -6.16
CA ASP A 203 9.76 -9.34 -6.20
C ASP A 203 8.30 -9.09 -6.59
N VAL A 204 7.76 -7.89 -6.32
CA VAL A 204 6.42 -7.47 -6.75
C VAL A 204 6.41 -5.98 -7.10
N PHE A 205 5.85 -5.63 -8.25
CA PHE A 205 5.55 -4.24 -8.61
C PHE A 205 4.07 -3.94 -8.40
N ILE A 206 3.77 -2.81 -7.78
CA ILE A 206 2.41 -2.35 -7.47
C ILE A 206 2.17 -1.05 -8.24
N ASP A 207 1.21 -1.10 -9.16
CA ASP A 207 0.87 0.00 -10.06
C ASP A 207 -0.39 0.72 -9.59
N GLU A 208 -0.22 1.93 -9.08
CA GLU A 208 -1.28 2.84 -8.62
C GLU A 208 -1.12 4.23 -9.27
N MET A 209 -0.51 4.27 -10.46
CA MET A 209 -0.27 5.49 -11.24
C MET A 209 -1.50 5.92 -12.04
N ASP A 210 -1.57 7.19 -12.43
CA ASP A 210 -2.58 7.69 -13.38
C ASP A 210 -2.08 7.72 -14.85
N SER A 211 -0.76 7.70 -15.04
CA SER A 211 -0.13 7.76 -16.37
C SER A 211 -0.26 6.43 -17.11
N ILE A 212 -1.07 6.42 -18.16
CA ILE A 212 -1.29 5.25 -19.02
C ILE A 212 0.00 4.80 -19.72
N ASP A 213 0.84 5.75 -20.16
CA ASP A 213 2.11 5.42 -20.81
C ASP A 213 3.08 4.71 -19.86
N LEU A 214 3.17 5.16 -18.60
CA LEU A 214 3.99 4.49 -17.59
C LEU A 214 3.39 3.14 -17.17
N LYS A 215 2.05 3.01 -17.11
CA LYS A 215 1.38 1.71 -16.86
C LYS A 215 1.71 0.66 -17.93
N VAL A 216 1.75 1.06 -19.20
CA VAL A 216 2.12 0.16 -20.29
C VAL A 216 3.61 -0.20 -20.20
N ARG A 217 4.46 0.81 -20.03
CA ARG A 217 5.91 0.63 -20.00
C ARG A 217 6.38 -0.21 -18.81
N SER A 218 5.78 0.00 -17.63
CA SER A 218 6.08 -0.79 -16.44
C SER A 218 5.82 -2.28 -16.66
N ARG A 219 4.72 -2.65 -17.34
CA ARG A 219 4.38 -4.03 -17.64
C ARG A 219 5.36 -4.69 -18.60
N PHE A 220 5.81 -3.98 -19.63
CA PHE A 220 6.87 -4.52 -20.52
C PHE A 220 8.18 -4.76 -19.76
N ILE A 221 8.55 -3.85 -18.85
CA ILE A 221 9.74 -4.02 -18.00
C ILE A 221 9.53 -5.19 -17.03
N CYS A 222 8.38 -5.27 -16.38
CA CYS A 222 8.04 -6.37 -15.46
C CYS A 222 8.04 -7.72 -16.19
N LYS A 223 7.51 -7.80 -17.41
CA LYS A 223 7.56 -8.98 -18.28
C LYS A 223 9.00 -9.40 -18.59
N LYS A 224 9.86 -8.45 -18.99
CA LYS A 224 11.30 -8.66 -19.22
C LYS A 224 12.01 -9.20 -17.97
N HIS A 225 11.66 -8.69 -16.79
CA HIS A 225 12.29 -9.06 -15.53
C HIS A 225 11.58 -10.19 -14.76
N LYS A 226 10.47 -10.73 -15.31
CA LYS A 226 9.64 -11.74 -14.67
C LYS A 226 9.15 -11.31 -13.28
N ILE A 227 8.67 -10.08 -13.17
CA ILE A 227 8.16 -9.49 -11.93
C ILE A 227 6.64 -9.41 -12.02
N PRO A 228 5.88 -9.96 -11.05
CA PRO A 228 4.44 -9.83 -11.03
C PRO A 228 4.01 -8.37 -10.83
N VAL A 229 2.90 -7.99 -11.47
CA VAL A 229 2.26 -6.69 -11.31
C VAL A 229 0.92 -6.85 -10.59
N LEU A 230 0.71 -6.02 -9.58
CA LEU A 230 -0.58 -5.88 -8.88
C LEU A 230 -1.11 -4.47 -9.11
N MET A 231 -2.39 -4.34 -9.44
CA MET A 231 -3.06 -3.05 -9.60
C MET A 231 -4.45 -3.13 -9.00
N ALA A 232 -4.80 -2.20 -8.11
CA ALA A 232 -6.15 -2.04 -7.62
C ALA A 232 -6.78 -0.78 -8.22
N THR A 233 -8.02 -0.87 -8.68
CA THR A 233 -8.77 0.27 -9.21
C THR A 233 -10.06 0.45 -8.43
N ASP A 234 -10.27 1.64 -7.89
CA ASP A 234 -11.50 2.01 -7.20
C ASP A 234 -12.70 1.91 -8.15
N ASN A 235 -13.78 1.31 -7.64
CA ASN A 235 -15.03 1.11 -8.38
C ASN A 235 -16.25 1.47 -7.51
N GLY A 236 -16.42 2.76 -7.20
CA GLY A 236 -17.36 3.19 -6.16
C GLY A 236 -16.83 2.77 -4.79
N ASP A 237 -17.61 1.99 -4.02
CA ASP A 237 -17.15 1.34 -2.78
C ASP A 237 -16.41 0.01 -3.04
N ASN A 238 -16.35 -0.43 -4.30
CA ASN A 238 -15.78 -1.71 -4.71
C ASN A 238 -14.34 -1.55 -5.23
N VAL A 239 -13.66 -2.68 -5.47
CA VAL A 239 -12.30 -2.69 -6.05
C VAL A 239 -12.23 -3.68 -7.20
N ILE A 240 -11.73 -3.23 -8.34
CA ILE A 240 -11.29 -4.09 -9.44
C ILE A 240 -9.81 -4.37 -9.21
N PHE A 241 -9.46 -5.62 -8.99
CA PHE A 241 -8.09 -6.03 -8.65
C PHE A 241 -7.48 -6.87 -9.78
N ASP A 242 -6.45 -6.34 -10.43
CA ASP A 242 -5.72 -7.02 -11.48
C ASP A 242 -4.42 -7.63 -10.92
N VAL A 243 -4.23 -8.92 -11.22
CA VAL A 243 -3.02 -9.68 -10.91
C VAL A 243 -2.41 -10.14 -12.23
N GLU A 244 -1.16 -9.78 -12.48
CA GLU A 244 -0.41 -10.16 -13.68
C GLU A 244 0.88 -10.88 -13.25
N ARG A 245 0.87 -12.22 -13.20
CA ARG A 245 2.00 -13.05 -12.74
C ARG A 245 3.01 -13.32 -13.85
N TYR A 246 3.76 -12.29 -14.24
CA TYR A 246 4.84 -12.43 -15.24
C TYR A 246 6.00 -13.32 -14.77
N ASP A 247 6.11 -13.57 -13.46
CA ASP A 247 7.01 -14.56 -12.87
C ASP A 247 6.62 -16.01 -13.21
N GLU A 248 5.31 -16.30 -13.31
CA GLU A 248 4.79 -17.62 -13.67
C GLU A 248 4.57 -17.77 -15.18
N ASN A 249 4.05 -16.73 -15.83
CA ASN A 249 3.79 -16.70 -17.26
C ASN A 249 4.39 -15.43 -17.90
N PRO A 250 5.68 -15.48 -18.29
CA PRO A 250 6.33 -14.37 -18.96
C PRO A 250 5.77 -14.03 -20.33
N GLU A 251 4.85 -14.83 -20.91
CA GLU A 251 4.20 -14.55 -22.19
C GLU A 251 2.83 -13.88 -22.03
N LEU A 252 2.32 -13.76 -20.80
CA LEU A 252 1.05 -13.10 -20.50
C LEU A 252 0.97 -11.73 -21.20
N ALA A 253 -0.17 -11.49 -21.86
CA ALA A 253 -0.45 -10.19 -22.46
C ALA A 253 -0.68 -9.14 -21.36
N ILE A 254 -0.23 -7.91 -21.60
CA ILE A 254 -0.41 -6.81 -20.65
C ILE A 254 -1.89 -6.59 -20.33
N PHE A 255 -2.18 -6.16 -19.09
CA PHE A 255 -3.55 -5.99 -18.59
C PHE A 255 -4.41 -7.26 -18.75
N ASN A 256 -3.81 -8.44 -18.55
CA ASN A 256 -4.47 -9.73 -18.72
C ASN A 256 -5.07 -9.94 -20.12
N GLY A 257 -4.51 -9.30 -21.16
CA GLY A 257 -5.00 -9.38 -22.54
C GLY A 257 -6.32 -8.66 -22.81
N ARG A 258 -6.77 -7.80 -21.89
CA ARG A 258 -8.05 -7.08 -22.01
C ARG A 258 -8.00 -5.92 -23.00
N VAL A 259 -6.81 -5.36 -23.21
CA VAL A 259 -6.62 -4.21 -24.08
C VAL A 259 -5.35 -4.38 -24.90
N GLU A 260 -5.47 -4.14 -26.19
CA GLU A 260 -4.34 -3.90 -27.08
C GLU A 260 -4.14 -2.38 -27.17
N ILE A 261 -2.96 -1.91 -26.75
CA ILE A 261 -2.58 -0.49 -26.82
C ILE A 261 -1.38 -0.38 -27.75
N THR A 262 -1.53 0.39 -28.82
CA THR A 262 -0.46 0.68 -29.78
C THR A 262 0.40 1.86 -29.32
N GLU A 263 1.64 1.94 -29.80
CA GLU A 263 2.50 3.12 -29.55
C GLU A 263 1.88 4.41 -30.10
N GLU A 264 1.17 4.33 -31.22
CA GLU A 264 0.43 5.45 -31.81
C GLU A 264 -0.67 5.96 -30.86
N GLU A 265 -1.45 5.06 -30.24
CA GLU A 265 -2.47 5.44 -29.25
C GLU A 265 -1.85 6.13 -28.03
N LEU A 266 -0.71 5.65 -27.53
CA LEU A 266 0.01 6.29 -26.43
C LEU A 266 0.53 7.68 -26.82
N GLY A 267 1.06 7.84 -28.03
CA GLY A 267 1.54 9.12 -28.54
C GLY A 267 0.43 10.16 -28.80
N ASN A 268 -0.81 9.70 -28.97
CA ASN A 268 -1.98 10.52 -29.28
C ASN A 268 -2.84 10.90 -28.05
N LEU A 269 -2.42 10.56 -26.83
CA LEU A 269 -3.06 10.97 -25.58
C LEU A 269 -2.90 12.49 -25.33
N LYS A 270 -3.62 13.32 -26.09
CA LYS A 270 -3.51 14.80 -26.05
C LYS A 270 -4.59 15.45 -25.21
N THR A 271 -5.74 14.80 -25.04
CA THR A 271 -6.86 15.35 -24.28
C THR A 271 -7.25 14.43 -23.13
N PHE A 272 -7.88 15.02 -22.11
CA PHE A 272 -8.46 14.25 -21.01
C PHE A 272 -9.51 13.23 -21.50
N ARG A 273 -10.23 13.54 -22.60
CA ARG A 273 -11.17 12.60 -23.21
C ARG A 273 -10.47 11.38 -23.81
N ASP A 274 -9.30 11.56 -24.41
CA ASP A 274 -8.49 10.45 -24.95
C ASP A 274 -8.00 9.56 -23.81
N TRP A 275 -7.56 10.18 -22.70
CA TRP A 275 -7.18 9.46 -21.48
C TRP A 275 -8.34 8.61 -20.94
N ILE A 276 -9.55 9.17 -20.79
CA ILE A 276 -10.69 8.41 -20.27
C ILE A 276 -11.04 7.24 -21.19
N LYS A 277 -10.96 7.39 -22.51
CA LYS A 277 -11.23 6.28 -23.45
C LYS A 277 -10.27 5.10 -23.22
N ILE A 278 -8.97 5.36 -23.09
CA ILE A 278 -8.02 4.28 -22.86
C ILE A 278 -8.15 3.72 -21.44
N ALA A 279 -8.36 4.58 -20.43
CA ALA A 279 -8.62 4.14 -19.06
C ALA A 279 -9.87 3.25 -18.97
N ALA A 280 -10.95 3.58 -19.67
CA ALA A 280 -12.16 2.77 -19.73
C ALA A 280 -11.94 1.41 -20.41
N ARG A 281 -11.04 1.30 -21.38
CA ARG A 281 -10.66 0.01 -21.99
C ARG A 281 -9.81 -0.84 -21.04
N ILE A 282 -8.91 -0.21 -20.28
CA ILE A 282 -8.11 -0.89 -19.24
C ILE A 282 -9.02 -1.39 -18.13
N VAL A 283 -9.84 -0.49 -17.54
CA VAL A 283 -10.66 -0.78 -16.36
C VAL A 283 -11.93 -1.57 -16.72
N GLY A 284 -12.47 -1.41 -17.92
CA GLY A 284 -13.72 -2.04 -18.37
C GLY A 284 -14.95 -1.33 -17.82
N ALA A 285 -15.74 -0.68 -18.67
CA ALA A 285 -16.97 0.00 -18.26
C ALA A 285 -18.03 -1.00 -17.73
N GLU A 286 -18.00 -2.24 -18.22
CA GLU A 286 -18.96 -3.29 -17.90
C GLU A 286 -18.88 -3.80 -16.46
N VAL A 287 -17.74 -3.60 -15.79
CA VAL A 287 -17.54 -3.96 -14.39
C VAL A 287 -17.75 -2.77 -13.45
N GLN A 288 -17.94 -1.56 -13.98
CA GLN A 288 -18.06 -0.36 -13.15
C GLN A 288 -19.47 -0.18 -12.58
N THR A 289 -19.54 0.36 -11.37
CA THR A 289 -20.82 0.65 -10.73
C THR A 289 -21.58 1.75 -11.49
N PRO A 290 -22.93 1.71 -11.52
CA PRO A 290 -23.73 2.75 -12.18
C PRO A 290 -23.44 4.16 -11.67
N ARG A 291 -23.15 4.33 -10.38
CA ARG A 291 -22.82 5.63 -9.77
C ARG A 291 -21.47 6.15 -10.24
N LEU A 292 -20.47 5.28 -10.36
CA LEU A 292 -19.17 5.66 -10.90
C LEU A 292 -19.29 6.04 -12.37
N LEU A 293 -19.97 5.22 -13.19
CA LEU A 293 -20.22 5.53 -14.60
C LEU A 293 -20.91 6.89 -14.77
N ALA A 294 -21.95 7.17 -13.99
CA ALA A 294 -22.62 8.47 -14.00
C ALA A 294 -21.68 9.62 -13.64
N SER A 295 -20.77 9.41 -12.68
CA SER A 295 -19.79 10.42 -12.28
C SER A 295 -18.71 10.64 -13.35
N ILE A 296 -18.30 9.58 -14.07
CA ILE A 296 -17.38 9.69 -15.21
C ILE A 296 -17.96 10.57 -16.33
N LEU A 297 -19.29 10.54 -16.56
CA LEU A 297 -19.95 11.43 -17.54
C LEU A 297 -19.86 12.92 -17.17
N GLU A 298 -19.63 13.23 -15.89
CA GLU A 298 -19.56 14.58 -15.32
C GLU A 298 -18.13 15.12 -15.20
N LEU A 299 -17.13 14.30 -15.53
CA LEU A 299 -15.73 14.67 -15.57
C LEU A 299 -15.48 15.83 -16.55
N GLY A 300 -14.78 16.87 -16.07
CA GLY A 300 -14.52 18.10 -16.81
C GLY A 300 -15.74 19.02 -16.96
N LYS A 301 -16.91 18.66 -16.40
CA LYS A 301 -18.12 19.51 -16.35
C LYS A 301 -18.40 19.99 -14.93
N THR A 302 -18.73 19.05 -14.04
CA THR A 302 -19.06 19.31 -12.63
C THR A 302 -18.11 18.57 -11.68
N ILE A 303 -17.32 17.62 -12.19
CA ILE A 303 -16.32 16.85 -11.43
C ILE A 303 -14.93 17.09 -12.02
N ALA A 304 -13.95 17.43 -11.17
CA ALA A 304 -12.60 17.82 -11.59
C ALA A 304 -11.63 16.63 -11.81
N GLY A 305 -11.91 15.46 -11.25
CA GLY A 305 -11.03 14.28 -11.33
C GLY A 305 -11.78 12.99 -11.03
N VAL A 306 -11.12 11.84 -11.26
CA VAL A 306 -11.77 10.53 -11.10
C VAL A 306 -12.30 10.38 -9.67
N PRO A 307 -13.60 10.07 -9.49
CA PRO A 307 -14.18 9.87 -8.17
C PRO A 307 -13.57 8.66 -7.48
N GLN A 308 -13.12 8.87 -6.25
CA GLN A 308 -12.48 7.87 -5.39
C GLN A 308 -12.93 8.10 -3.95
N ILE A 309 -12.92 7.06 -3.13
CA ILE A 309 -13.34 7.14 -1.71
C ILE A 309 -12.47 6.25 -0.83
N GLY A 310 -12.30 6.65 0.43
CA GLY A 310 -11.41 5.96 1.37
C GLY A 310 -11.81 4.52 1.73
N SER A 311 -13.07 4.12 1.57
CA SER A 311 -13.53 2.74 1.75
C SER A 311 -12.90 1.82 0.70
N ALA A 312 -13.06 2.16 -0.59
CA ALA A 312 -12.46 1.44 -1.71
C ALA A 312 -10.93 1.45 -1.63
N ALA A 313 -10.32 2.61 -1.37
CA ALA A 313 -8.86 2.71 -1.23
C ALA A 313 -8.32 1.85 -0.06
N SER A 314 -9.04 1.77 1.07
CA SER A 314 -8.68 0.87 2.17
C SER A 314 -8.82 -0.61 1.77
N MET A 315 -9.87 -0.95 1.03
CA MET A 315 -10.08 -2.31 0.53
C MET A 315 -9.01 -2.71 -0.50
N ALA A 316 -8.59 -1.78 -1.36
CA ALA A 316 -7.46 -1.97 -2.28
C ALA A 316 -6.18 -2.34 -1.51
N GLY A 317 -5.91 -1.64 -0.40
CA GLY A 317 -4.81 -1.98 0.51
C GLY A 317 -4.88 -3.42 1.03
N ALA A 318 -6.08 -3.89 1.40
CA ALA A 318 -6.29 -5.25 1.86
C ALA A 318 -6.08 -6.29 0.73
N CYS A 319 -6.62 -6.04 -0.47
CA CYS A 319 -6.46 -6.91 -1.64
C CYS A 319 -5.00 -7.08 -2.03
N VAL A 320 -4.27 -5.97 -2.17
CA VAL A 320 -2.86 -5.99 -2.57
C VAL A 320 -2.00 -6.64 -1.47
N SER A 321 -2.22 -6.31 -0.20
CA SER A 321 -1.47 -6.94 0.91
C SER A 321 -1.67 -8.46 0.96
N TYR A 322 -2.90 -8.92 0.77
CA TYR A 322 -3.22 -10.34 0.68
C TYR A 322 -2.45 -11.01 -0.48
N ALA A 323 -2.44 -10.38 -1.66
CA ALA A 323 -1.79 -10.90 -2.85
C ALA A 323 -0.26 -10.93 -2.72
N VAL A 324 0.36 -9.86 -2.21
CA VAL A 324 1.81 -9.84 -1.95
C VAL A 324 2.19 -10.98 -1.01
N ARG A 325 1.43 -11.22 0.06
CA ARG A 325 1.69 -12.35 0.97
C ARG A 325 1.55 -13.69 0.24
N LYS A 326 0.51 -13.88 -0.57
CA LYS A 326 0.32 -15.12 -1.35
C LYS A 326 1.52 -15.38 -2.28
N ILE A 327 1.98 -14.36 -2.98
CA ILE A 327 3.17 -14.44 -3.84
C ILE A 327 4.42 -14.77 -3.00
N ALA A 328 4.62 -14.07 -1.88
CA ALA A 328 5.77 -14.26 -0.99
C ALA A 328 5.94 -15.70 -0.50
N VAL A 329 4.83 -16.36 -0.16
CA VAL A 329 4.84 -17.71 0.41
C VAL A 329 4.80 -18.81 -0.65
N GLY A 330 4.68 -18.45 -1.94
CA GLY A 330 4.54 -19.39 -3.05
C GLY A 330 3.16 -20.02 -3.15
N ASP A 331 2.14 -19.38 -2.57
CA ASP A 331 0.76 -19.84 -2.67
C ASP A 331 0.17 -19.55 -4.06
N LYS A 332 -0.79 -20.37 -4.47
CA LYS A 332 -1.46 -20.20 -5.75
C LYS A 332 -2.28 -18.90 -5.78
N LEU A 333 -1.82 -17.95 -6.60
CA LEU A 333 -2.55 -16.73 -6.97
C LEU A 333 -2.50 -16.59 -8.51
N PRO A 334 -3.54 -17.05 -9.24
CA PRO A 334 -3.59 -16.97 -10.69
C PRO A 334 -3.54 -15.52 -11.20
N SER A 335 -3.01 -15.34 -12.42
CA SER A 335 -3.23 -14.09 -13.15
C SER A 335 -4.70 -13.92 -13.51
N GLY A 336 -5.17 -12.69 -13.52
CA GLY A 336 -6.53 -12.35 -13.91
C GLY A 336 -7.04 -11.11 -13.20
N ARG A 337 -8.32 -10.84 -13.45
CA ARG A 337 -9.07 -9.77 -12.81
C ARG A 337 -10.02 -10.33 -11.79
N TYR A 338 -10.04 -9.72 -10.62
CA TYR A 338 -10.91 -10.05 -9.51
C TYR A 338 -11.81 -8.85 -9.20
N ASP A 339 -13.12 -9.03 -9.27
CA ASP A 339 -14.09 -8.01 -8.84
C ASP A 339 -14.41 -8.22 -7.35
N ILE A 340 -13.93 -7.29 -6.51
CA ILE A 340 -14.19 -7.29 -5.07
C ILE A 340 -15.36 -6.36 -4.81
N ASN A 341 -16.56 -6.95 -4.86
CA ASN A 341 -17.81 -6.23 -5.01
C ASN A 341 -18.69 -6.35 -3.77
N LEU A 342 -18.70 -5.32 -2.93
CA LEU A 342 -19.56 -5.22 -1.74
C LEU A 342 -21.03 -5.06 -2.13
N ASP A 343 -21.35 -4.37 -3.23
CA ASP A 343 -22.73 -4.23 -3.70
C ASP A 343 -23.32 -5.61 -4.01
N GLU A 344 -22.56 -6.48 -4.67
CA GLU A 344 -22.97 -7.85 -4.98
C GLU A 344 -23.28 -8.68 -3.72
N LYS A 345 -22.54 -8.45 -2.64
CA LYS A 345 -22.69 -9.22 -1.40
C LYS A 345 -23.70 -8.63 -0.42
N MET A 346 -23.94 -7.31 -0.45
CA MET A 346 -24.68 -6.60 0.59
C MET A 346 -25.92 -5.86 0.08
N THR A 347 -26.08 -5.67 -1.24
CA THR A 347 -27.24 -4.96 -1.79
C THR A 347 -28.37 -5.92 -2.12
N PHE A 348 -29.54 -5.70 -1.48
CA PHE A 348 -30.75 -6.45 -1.79
C PHE A 348 -31.14 -6.27 -3.26
N GLY A 349 -31.46 -7.36 -3.94
CA GLY A 349 -31.86 -7.33 -5.35
C GLY A 349 -30.69 -7.24 -6.34
N TYR A 350 -29.42 -7.21 -5.90
CA TYR A 350 -28.29 -7.05 -6.83
C TYR A 350 -28.23 -8.16 -7.89
N ASN A 351 -28.42 -9.41 -7.48
CA ASN A 351 -28.37 -10.57 -8.38
C ASN A 351 -29.75 -11.00 -8.93
N THR A 352 -30.82 -10.22 -8.70
CA THR A 352 -32.11 -10.54 -9.31
C THR A 352 -32.13 -10.11 -10.78
N PRO A 353 -33.00 -10.70 -11.63
CA PRO A 353 -33.14 -10.29 -13.03
C PRO A 353 -33.37 -8.78 -13.19
N GLU A 354 -34.16 -8.16 -12.29
CA GLU A 354 -34.43 -6.72 -12.31
C GLU A 354 -33.18 -5.91 -11.98
N GLY A 355 -32.39 -6.33 -10.98
CA GLY A 355 -31.14 -5.68 -10.60
C GLY A 355 -30.09 -5.74 -11.70
N ILE A 356 -29.96 -6.90 -12.36
CA ILE A 356 -29.08 -7.09 -13.52
C ILE A 356 -29.51 -6.18 -14.67
N LYS A 357 -30.79 -6.24 -15.06
CA LYS A 357 -31.35 -5.42 -16.14
C LYS A 357 -31.11 -3.93 -15.92
N LYS A 358 -31.29 -3.45 -14.68
CA LYS A 358 -31.03 -2.05 -14.33
C LYS A 358 -29.56 -1.65 -14.57
N ARG A 359 -28.60 -2.52 -14.21
CA ARG A 359 -27.18 -2.26 -14.46
C ARG A 359 -26.85 -2.27 -15.95
N GLU A 360 -27.44 -3.19 -16.72
CA GLU A 360 -27.29 -3.24 -18.18
C GLU A 360 -27.84 -1.97 -18.85
N GLU A 361 -28.98 -1.46 -18.40
CA GLU A 361 -29.57 -0.21 -18.87
C GLU A 361 -28.65 0.99 -18.58
N HIS A 362 -28.06 1.06 -17.38
CA HIS A 362 -27.09 2.11 -17.03
C HIS A 362 -25.80 2.03 -17.87
N LEU A 363 -25.29 0.83 -18.12
CA LEU A 363 -24.13 0.62 -18.98
C LEU A 363 -24.43 1.05 -20.43
N ALA A 364 -25.59 0.67 -20.96
CA ALA A 364 -26.02 1.06 -22.30
C ALA A 364 -26.15 2.59 -22.43
N ASP A 365 -26.74 3.26 -21.43
CA ASP A 365 -26.83 4.73 -21.37
C ASP A 365 -25.44 5.37 -21.36
N PHE A 366 -24.53 4.86 -20.52
CA PHE A 366 -23.14 5.33 -20.47
C PHE A 366 -22.45 5.21 -21.83
N LEU A 367 -22.47 4.03 -22.45
CA LEU A 367 -21.84 3.78 -23.74
C LEU A 367 -22.42 4.66 -24.86
N SER A 368 -23.73 4.94 -24.82
CA SER A 368 -24.39 5.83 -25.80
C SER A 368 -23.89 7.27 -25.73
N LYS A 369 -23.55 7.75 -24.52
CA LYS A 369 -23.11 9.13 -24.27
C LYS A 369 -21.60 9.31 -24.42
N PHE A 370 -20.82 8.28 -24.08
CA PHE A 370 -19.36 8.36 -24.08
C PHE A 370 -18.74 8.08 -25.46
N GLY A 371 -19.45 7.31 -26.30
CA GLY A 371 -18.97 6.77 -27.57
C GLY A 371 -18.41 5.36 -27.40
N LYS A 372 -18.58 4.50 -28.41
CA LYS A 372 -18.00 3.15 -28.43
C LYS A 372 -16.49 3.15 -28.27
#